data_AF-A0A7G6T1G0-F1
#
_entry.id   AF-A0A7G6T1G0-F1
#
_cell.length_a   1.000
_cell.length_b   1.000
_cell.length_c   1.000
_cell.angle_alpha   90.00
_cell.angle_beta   90.00
_cell.angle_gamma   90.00
#
_symmetry.space_group_name_H-M   'P 1'
#
loop_
_entity.id
_entity.type
_entity.pdbx_description
1 polymer ?
#
loop_
_entity_poly.entity_id
_entity_poly.type
_entity_poly.pdbx_seq_one_letter_code
_entity_poly.pdbx_strand_id
1 'polypeptide(L)' 'MQIGDFDTVPLRHTQLFRDAKIAMLTHMVLFRMEMTAAAAAEVEEALADLIEANQADIAARQ' A
#
# COMPACT_ATOMS: atom_id res chain seq x y z
N MET A 1 26.00 -3.20 16.15
CA MET A 1 24.96 -2.31 16.70
C MET A 1 23.66 -2.65 15.99
N GLN A 2 22.79 -3.48 16.59
CA GLN A 2 21.49 -3.78 15.99
C GLN A 2 20.49 -2.69 16.40
N ILE A 3 19.58 -2.33 15.50
CA ILE A 3 18.58 -1.27 15.75
C ILE A 3 17.72 -1.59 16.99
N GLY A 4 17.60 -2.86 17.38
CA GLY A 4 16.91 -3.31 18.59
C GLY A 4 17.64 -3.03 19.91
N ASP A 5 18.93 -2.71 19.89
CA ASP A 5 19.72 -2.41 21.10
C ASP A 5 19.61 -0.94 21.54
N PHE A 6 18.97 -0.08 20.73
CA PHE A 6 18.73 1.31 21.10
C PHE A 6 17.62 1.38 22.16
N ASP A 7 18.01 1.62 23.41
CA ASP A 7 17.05 1.99 24.45
C ASP A 7 16.47 3.37 24.14
N THR A 8 15.31 3.37 23.48
CA THR A 8 14.57 4.57 23.12
C THR A 8 13.69 5.09 24.25
N VAL A 9 13.58 4.36 25.37
CA VAL A 9 12.73 4.75 26.52
C VAL A 9 13.04 6.16 27.04
N PRO A 10 14.32 6.59 27.19
CA PRO A 10 14.63 7.95 27.65
C PRO A 10 14.25 9.03 26.63
N LEU A 11 14.20 8.67 25.34
CA LEU A 11 13.97 9.61 24.23
C LEU A 11 12.50 9.80 23.90
N ARG A 12 11.58 8.99 24.46
CA ARG A 12 10.14 8.98 24.12
C ARG A 12 9.44 10.32 24.26
N HIS A 13 9.96 11.21 25.11
CA HIS A 13 9.39 12.54 25.36
C HIS A 13 10.09 13.66 24.59
N THR A 14 11.15 13.35 23.84
CA THR A 14 11.85 14.34 23.01
C THR A 14 11.05 14.66 21.75
N GLN A 15 11.20 15.89 21.26
CA GLN A 15 10.60 16.31 19.99
C GLN A 15 11.11 15.46 18.83
N LEU A 16 12.41 15.14 18.81
CA LEU A 16 13.03 14.29 17.79
C LEU A 16 12.36 12.91 17.70
N PHE A 17 12.07 12.27 18.83
CA PHE A 17 11.38 10.97 18.84
C PHE A 17 9.95 11.08 18.32
N ARG A 18 9.24 12.17 18.65
CA ARG A 18 7.88 12.42 18.13
C ARG A 18 7.91 12.62 16.62
N ASP A 19 8.83 13.45 16.12
CA ASP A 19 8.96 13.75 14.69
C ASP A 19 9.34 12.50 13.90
N ALA A 20 10.29 11.71 14.40
CA ALA A 20 10.66 10.42 13.80
C ALA A 20 9.48 9.44 13.77
N LYS A 21 8.69 9.38 14.85
CA LYS A 21 7.50 8.52 14.90
C LYS A 21 6.42 8.98 13.91
N ILE A 22 6.21 10.29 13.78
CA ILE A 22 5.29 10.85 12.79
C ILE A 22 5.76 10.49 11.39
N ALA A 23 7.03 10.73 11.06
CA ALA A 23 7.59 10.40 9.74
C ALA A 23 7.44 8.92 9.41
N MET A 24 7.72 8.03 10.37
CA MET A 24 7.54 6.59 10.20
C MET A 24 6.07 6.22 9.94
N LEU A 25 5.13 6.77 10.72
CA LEU A 25 3.70 6.52 10.55
C LEU A 25 3.19 7.07 9.21
N THR A 26 3.60 8.27 8.83
CA THR A 26 3.27 8.87 7.53
C THR A 26 3.77 8.02 6.39
N HIS A 27 5.03 7.57 6.43
CA HIS A 27 5.58 6.66 5.43
C HIS A 27 4.80 5.34 5.37
N MET A 28 4.46 4.76 6.53
CA MET A 28 3.66 3.54 6.59
C MET A 28 2.28 3.72 5.93
N VAL A 29 1.61 4.85 6.17
CA VAL A 29 0.29 5.14 5.58
C VAL A 29 0.41 5.34 4.07
N LEU A 30 1.35 6.17 3.61
CA LEU A 30 1.57 6.42 2.18
C LEU A 30 1.89 5.12 1.43
N PHE A 31 2.79 4.30 1.98
CA PHE A 31 3.13 3.01 1.38
C PHE A 31 1.91 2.08 1.27
N ARG A 32 1.04 2.02 2.29
CA ARG A 32 -0.20 1.23 2.20
C ARG A 32 -1.15 1.80 1.16
N MET A 33 -1.29 3.12 1.07
CA MET A 33 -2.16 3.77 0.08
C MET A 33 -1.69 3.46 -1.35
N GLU A 34 -0.40 3.57 -1.62
CA GLU A 34 0.21 3.23 -2.92
C GLU A 34 -0.02 1.76 -3.26
N MET A 35 0.20 0.85 -2.31
CA MET A 35 -0.12 -0.56 -2.49
C MET A 35 -1.59 -0.81 -2.82
N THR A 36 -2.52 -0.14 -2.12
CA THR A 36 -3.95 -0.29 -2.41
C THR A 36 -4.35 0.28 -3.76
N ALA A 37 -3.72 1.38 -4.19
CA ALA A 37 -3.96 1.97 -5.50
C ALA A 37 -3.45 1.05 -6.61
N ALA A 38 -2.26 0.45 -6.45
CA ALA A 38 -1.73 -0.53 -7.38
C ALA A 38 -2.64 -1.77 -7.48
N ALA A 39 -3.08 -2.31 -6.34
CA ALA A 39 -4.01 -3.44 -6.32
C ALA A 39 -5.37 -3.12 -6.96
N ALA A 40 -5.87 -1.88 -6.80
CA ALA A 40 -7.10 -1.45 -7.46
C ALA A 40 -6.95 -1.41 -8.99
N ALA A 41 -5.81 -0.91 -9.50
CA ALA A 41 -5.53 -0.88 -10.93
C ALA A 41 -5.47 -2.30 -11.52
N GLU A 42 -4.84 -3.25 -10.83
CA GLU A 42 -4.80 -4.66 -11.25
C GLU A 42 -6.21 -5.29 -11.32
N VAL A 43 -7.08 -4.96 -10.36
CA VAL A 43 -8.47 -5.44 -10.37
C VAL A 43 -9.27 -4.83 -11.53
N GLU A 44 -9.08 -3.55 -11.80
CA GLU A 44 -9.74 -2.87 -12.93
C GLU A 44 -9.31 -3.47 -14.28
N GLU A 45 -8.01 -3.76 -14.46
CA GLU A 45 -7.49 -4.45 -15.65
C GLU A 45 -8.08 -5.86 -15.80
N ALA A 46 -8.08 -6.66 -14.73
CA ALA A 46 -8.66 -8.00 -14.75
C ALA A 46 -10.17 -8.00 -15.06
N LEU A 47 -10.89 -6.98 -14.59
CA LEU A 47 -12.31 -6.81 -14.91
C LEU A 47 -12.51 -6.42 -16.39
N ALA A 48 -11.66 -5.56 -16.95
CA ALA A 48 -11.71 -5.18 -18.35
C ALA A 48 -11.49 -6.40 -19.26
N ASP A 49 -10.48 -7.23 -18.97
CA ASP A 49 -10.20 -8.46 -19.70
C ASP A 49 -11.38 -9.44 -19.66
N LEU A 50 -12.02 -9.58 -18.50
CA LEU A 50 -13.19 -10.45 -18.32
C LEU A 50 -14.40 -9.94 -19.12
N ILE A 51 -14.60 -8.62 -19.17
CA ILE A 51 -15.67 -8.02 -19.98
C ILE A 51 -15.39 -8.27 -21.47
N GLU A 52 -14.16 -8.07 -21.93
CA GLU A 52 -13.78 -8.32 -23.33
C GLU A 52 -13.98 -9.79 -23.72
N ALA A 53 -13.50 -10.73 -22.89
CA ALA A 53 -13.68 -12.16 -23.11
C ALA A 53 -15.16 -12.56 -23.17
N ASN A 54 -15.99 -11.98 -22.31
CA ASN A 54 -17.43 -12.26 -22.29
C ASN A 54 -18.14 -11.70 -23.53
N GLN A 55 -17.76 -10.52 -24.01
CA GLN A 55 -18.28 -9.96 -25.27
C GLN A 55 -17.90 -10.84 -26.47
N ALA A 56 -16.66 -11.33 -26.51
CA ALA A 56 -16.19 -12.23 -27.57
C ALA A 56 -16.95 -13.58 -27.55
N ASP A 57 -17.19 -14.16 -26.37
CA ASP A 57 -17.96 -15.40 -26.22
C ASP A 57 -19.43 -15.23 -26.64
N ILE A 58 -20.05 -14.09 -26.31
CA ILE A 58 -21.41 -13.77 -26.76
C ILE A 58 -21.46 -13.62 -28.28
N ALA A 59 -20.50 -12.90 -28.88
CA ALA A 59 -20.42 -12.72 -30.33
C ALA A 59 -20.17 -14.04 -31.07
N ALA A 60 -19.40 -14.97 -30.49
CA ALA A 60 -19.14 -16.29 -31.07
C ALA A 60 -20.36 -17.23 -31.03
N ARG A 61 -21.37 -16.93 -30.21
CA ARG A 61 -22.61 -17.73 -30.06
C ARG A 61 -23.78 -17.23 -30.91
N GLN A 62 -23.65 -16.07 -31.55
CA GLN A 62 -24.65 -15.49 -32.47
C GLN A 62 -24.37 -15.89 -33.91
#